data_AF-A0A1I6L0V8-F1
#
_entry.id   AF-A0A1I6L0V8-F1
#
_cell.length_a   1.000
_cell.length_b   1.000
_cell.length_c   1.000
_cell.angle_alpha   90.00
_cell.angle_beta   90.00
_cell.angle_gamma   90.00
#
_symmetry.space_group_name_H-M   'P 1'
#
loop_
_entity.id
_entity.type
_entity.pdbx_description
1 polymer ?
#
loop_
_entity_poly.entity_id
_entity_poly.type
_entity_poly.pdbx_seq_one_letter_code
_entity_poly.pdbx_strand_id
1 'polypeptide(L)'
;MFYPKENDNPIKRSSFRYASVDFLIEKDGTPVFMEVNDNTLAPYYVELKSKLAGAIERKKPKLENVNSEHLFKFLNIFRSVSQELPKKSIAILCKRKDQPLAIEKEIRYLIKLFQKQGYYSEMYIPSDCEIRNNRLYIPKEAYYPDIIFRRNFSFPSEKIEQVVINDLDVRLITGNKYNTHRVINKYLNMSGQSFRQPETYLAANSKELLHIIQMFHSRGQDCITKPNTSYGGEGFGVFLQNKDNSFEYKQQMQIIEKHFKNHEEYLVQEKVDAALFDSNDGKQYCFDLRIMVYNGVFAGIEGRRSSNPLSKGRQAANSLVTNINSGGMDLLVMQGTEEIVPYSSQTLLTQDEKSSISFDIDSNILILNTKLFNKLKYSAEAIVKAVDEAIYFEDYTAKSERNGCKV
;
A
#
# COMPACT_ATOMS: atom_id res chain seq x y z
N MET A 1 -23.26 -23.37 9.44
CA MET A 1 -22.49 -23.21 8.17
C MET A 1 -23.45 -22.58 7.16
N PHE A 2 -23.43 -21.26 7.02
CA PHE A 2 -24.29 -20.55 6.06
C PHE A 2 -23.55 -20.52 4.72
N TYR A 3 -23.95 -21.38 3.79
CA TYR A 3 -23.50 -21.26 2.39
C TYR A 3 -24.24 -20.08 1.75
N PRO A 4 -23.55 -19.08 1.18
CA PRO A 4 -24.20 -18.03 0.43
C PRO A 4 -24.86 -18.62 -0.82
N LYS A 5 -26.03 -18.10 -1.20
CA LYS A 5 -26.73 -18.50 -2.43
C LYS A 5 -25.84 -18.21 -3.65
N GLU A 6 -25.77 -19.17 -4.58
CA GLU A 6 -24.87 -19.21 -5.75
C GLU A 6 -25.14 -18.16 -6.85
N ASN A 7 -26.11 -17.26 -6.69
CA ASN A 7 -26.53 -16.32 -7.75
C ASN A 7 -26.10 -14.86 -7.55
N ASP A 8 -25.21 -14.56 -6.60
CA ASP A 8 -24.72 -13.19 -6.42
C ASP A 8 -23.52 -12.90 -7.32
N ASN A 9 -23.69 -11.95 -8.23
CA ASN A 9 -22.66 -11.46 -9.14
C ASN A 9 -21.40 -11.05 -8.33
N PRO A 10 -20.23 -11.69 -8.50
CA PRO A 10 -19.05 -11.47 -7.65
C PRO A 10 -18.54 -10.02 -7.67
N ILE A 11 -18.84 -9.27 -8.73
CA ILE A 11 -18.54 -7.83 -8.87
C ILE A 11 -19.31 -6.96 -7.85
N LYS A 12 -20.47 -7.44 -7.36
CA LYS A 12 -21.26 -6.76 -6.32
C LYS A 12 -20.74 -6.99 -4.89
N ARG A 13 -19.77 -7.90 -4.67
CA ARG A 13 -19.29 -8.26 -3.32
C ARG A 13 -17.94 -7.67 -2.89
N SER A 14 -17.13 -7.10 -3.79
CA SER A 14 -15.85 -6.52 -3.38
C SER A 14 -16.04 -5.08 -2.89
N SER A 15 -15.83 -4.87 -1.59
CA SER A 15 -15.78 -3.55 -0.97
C SER A 15 -14.39 -2.92 -1.16
N PHE A 16 -13.34 -3.76 -1.19
CA PHE A 16 -11.95 -3.38 -1.36
C PHE A 16 -11.52 -3.37 -2.84
N ARG A 17 -12.09 -2.44 -3.60
CA ARG A 17 -11.94 -2.35 -5.05
C ARG A 17 -10.59 -1.85 -5.52
N TYR A 18 -9.87 -1.09 -4.68
CA TYR A 18 -8.60 -0.46 -5.03
C TYR A 18 -7.58 -0.66 -3.90
N ALA A 19 -6.80 -1.74 -3.95
CA ALA A 19 -5.87 -2.11 -2.89
C ALA A 19 -4.42 -2.05 -3.36
N SER A 20 -3.52 -1.83 -2.41
CA SER A 20 -2.11 -2.19 -2.57
C SER A 20 -1.57 -2.92 -1.35
N VAL A 21 -0.80 -3.98 -1.57
CA VAL A 21 -0.22 -4.84 -0.53
C VAL A 21 1.30 -4.72 -0.58
N ASP A 22 1.92 -4.39 0.54
CA ASP A 22 3.37 -4.23 0.64
C ASP A 22 4.01 -5.49 1.20
N PHE A 23 5.08 -5.93 0.53
CA PHE A 23 5.87 -7.10 0.88
C PHE A 23 7.35 -6.74 1.03
N LEU A 24 8.00 -7.36 2.01
CA LEU A 24 9.42 -7.64 1.95
C LEU A 24 9.63 -9.05 1.39
N ILE A 25 10.83 -9.33 0.89
CA ILE A 25 11.24 -10.66 0.46
C ILE A 25 12.34 -11.12 1.41
N GLU A 26 12.27 -12.33 1.96
CA GLU A 26 13.36 -12.92 2.73
C GLU A 26 14.48 -13.43 1.80
N LYS A 27 15.66 -13.71 2.37
CA LYS A 27 16.81 -14.22 1.61
C LYS A 27 16.54 -15.54 0.89
N ASP A 28 15.61 -16.34 1.39
CA ASP A 28 15.17 -17.61 0.79
C ASP A 28 14.09 -17.41 -0.30
N GLY A 29 13.67 -16.17 -0.56
CA GLY A 29 12.61 -15.83 -1.50
C GLY A 29 11.19 -15.96 -0.94
N THR A 30 11.02 -16.07 0.38
CA THR A 30 9.70 -16.07 1.03
C THR A 30 9.15 -14.64 1.11
N PRO A 31 7.96 -14.35 0.54
CA PRO A 31 7.28 -13.08 0.75
C PRO A 31 6.83 -12.89 2.20
N VAL A 32 7.05 -11.70 2.74
CA VAL A 32 6.62 -11.30 4.08
C VAL A 32 5.68 -10.11 3.98
N PHE A 33 4.44 -10.30 4.40
CA PHE A 33 3.40 -9.27 4.38
C PHE A 33 3.69 -8.18 5.41
N MET A 34 3.68 -6.91 4.97
CA MET A 34 4.00 -5.76 5.83
C MET A 34 2.80 -4.85 6.12
N GLU A 35 2.02 -4.54 5.10
CA GLU A 35 0.83 -3.69 5.20
C GLU A 35 -0.08 -3.84 3.97
N VAL A 36 -1.34 -3.47 4.13
CA VAL A 36 -2.27 -3.27 3.02
C VAL A 36 -2.84 -1.86 3.12
N ASN A 37 -2.98 -1.19 1.98
CA ASN A 37 -3.39 0.20 1.89
C ASN A 37 -4.64 0.35 1.02
N ASP A 38 -5.60 1.15 1.49
CA ASP A 38 -6.85 1.49 0.78
C ASP A 38 -6.73 2.72 -0.13
N ASN A 39 -5.52 3.28 -0.21
CA ASN A 39 -5.20 4.43 -1.03
C ASN A 39 -3.71 4.37 -1.38
N THR A 40 -3.39 4.49 -2.67
CA THR A 40 -2.02 4.49 -3.17
C THR A 40 -1.90 5.44 -4.36
N LEU A 41 -0.68 5.91 -4.63
CA LEU A 41 -0.32 6.74 -5.77
C LEU A 41 0.11 5.84 -6.95
N ALA A 42 -0.76 4.94 -7.39
CA ALA A 42 -0.40 3.94 -8.40
C ALA A 42 -0.75 4.34 -9.85
N PRO A 43 -1.98 4.78 -10.18
CA PRO A 43 -2.42 5.05 -11.56
C PRO A 43 -1.41 5.78 -12.45
N TYR A 44 -0.97 6.98 -12.05
CA TYR A 44 -0.06 7.78 -12.86
C TYR A 44 1.34 7.17 -12.92
N TYR A 45 1.93 6.85 -11.78
CA TYR A 45 3.32 6.43 -11.67
C TYR A 45 3.56 5.05 -12.27
N VAL A 46 2.64 4.11 -12.07
CA VAL A 46 2.73 2.75 -12.60
C VAL A 46 2.51 2.76 -14.11
N GLU A 47 1.65 3.63 -14.66
CA GLU A 47 1.53 3.78 -16.11
C GLU A 47 2.84 4.30 -16.74
N LEU A 48 3.48 5.29 -16.10
CA LEU A 48 4.77 5.80 -16.57
C LEU A 48 5.86 4.72 -16.53
N LYS A 49 5.95 3.96 -15.43
CA LYS A 49 6.86 2.80 -15.31
C LYS A 49 6.54 1.71 -16.34
N SER A 50 5.26 1.44 -16.61
CA SER A 50 4.84 0.48 -17.64
C SER A 50 5.27 0.87 -19.05
N LYS A 51 5.21 2.16 -19.40
CA LYS A 51 5.71 2.65 -20.70
C LYS A 51 7.22 2.41 -20.87
N LEU A 52 7.99 2.67 -19.82
CA LEU A 52 9.44 2.42 -19.80
C LEU A 52 9.75 0.92 -19.87
N ALA A 53 9.06 0.11 -19.07
CA ALA A 53 9.18 -1.35 -19.10
C ALA A 53 8.87 -1.93 -20.48
N GLY A 54 7.82 -1.44 -21.16
CA GLY A 54 7.50 -1.86 -22.53
C GLY A 54 8.59 -1.52 -23.56
N ALA A 55 9.36 -0.43 -23.35
CA ALA A 55 10.51 -0.13 -24.20
C ALA A 55 11.68 -1.10 -23.97
N ILE A 56 11.85 -1.58 -22.75
CA ILE A 56 12.87 -2.58 -22.38
C ILE A 56 12.48 -3.96 -22.89
N GLU A 57 11.23 -4.38 -22.69
CA GLU A 57 10.67 -5.66 -23.15
C GLU A 57 10.88 -5.85 -24.66
N ARG A 58 10.64 -4.82 -25.48
CA ARG A 58 10.93 -4.85 -26.93
C ARG A 58 12.39 -5.14 -27.27
N LYS A 59 13.33 -4.70 -26.43
CA LYS A 59 14.77 -4.94 -26.60
C LYS A 59 15.23 -6.24 -25.95
N LYS A 60 14.50 -6.74 -24.96
CA LYS A 60 14.83 -7.91 -24.13
C LYS A 60 13.58 -8.79 -23.99
N PRO A 61 13.20 -9.58 -25.00
CA PRO A 61 11.93 -10.32 -25.03
C PRO A 61 11.82 -11.44 -23.98
N LYS A 62 12.90 -11.77 -23.27
CA LYS A 62 12.87 -12.69 -22.11
C LYS A 62 12.37 -12.00 -20.83
N LEU A 63 12.14 -10.69 -20.87
CA LEU A 63 11.62 -9.90 -19.76
C LEU A 63 10.21 -9.42 -20.11
N GLU A 64 9.27 -9.66 -19.22
CA GLU A 64 7.86 -9.30 -19.39
C GLU A 64 7.51 -8.05 -18.58
N ASN A 65 6.76 -7.13 -19.19
CA ASN A 65 6.17 -6.00 -18.51
C ASN A 65 4.90 -6.41 -17.74
N VAL A 66 5.10 -6.72 -16.46
CA VAL A 66 4.06 -7.08 -15.47
C VAL A 66 3.02 -5.98 -15.20
N ASN A 67 3.24 -4.75 -15.67
CA ASN A 67 2.36 -3.60 -15.50
C ASN A 67 1.60 -3.23 -16.79
N SER A 68 1.66 -4.05 -17.83
CA SER A 68 1.05 -3.78 -19.15
C SER A 68 -0.47 -3.58 -19.09
N GLU A 69 -1.17 -4.33 -18.24
CA GLU A 69 -2.63 -4.27 -18.07
C GLU A 69 -3.12 -3.31 -16.97
N HIS A 70 -2.21 -2.63 -16.27
CA HIS A 70 -2.54 -1.87 -15.06
C HIS A 70 -3.66 -0.85 -15.27
N LEU A 71 -3.53 -0.02 -16.30
CA LEU A 71 -4.50 1.04 -16.61
C LEU A 71 -5.87 0.48 -16.98
N PHE A 72 -5.89 -0.61 -17.75
CA PHE A 72 -7.12 -1.28 -18.14
C PHE A 72 -7.88 -1.79 -16.91
N LYS A 73 -7.19 -2.48 -16.00
CA LYS A 73 -7.77 -2.99 -14.75
C LYS A 73 -8.23 -1.88 -13.82
N PHE A 74 -7.47 -0.79 -13.70
CA PHE A 74 -7.86 0.39 -12.94
C PHE A 74 -9.17 1.00 -13.45
N LEU A 75 -9.28 1.24 -14.76
CA LEU A 75 -10.50 1.79 -15.36
C LEU A 75 -11.69 0.84 -15.23
N ASN A 76 -11.45 -0.47 -15.19
CA ASN A 76 -12.50 -1.47 -15.04
C ASN A 76 -13.24 -1.36 -13.69
N ILE A 77 -12.58 -0.86 -12.63
CA ILE A 77 -13.25 -0.55 -11.36
C ILE A 77 -14.45 0.37 -11.61
N PHE A 78 -14.21 1.50 -12.28
CA PHE A 78 -15.21 2.53 -12.54
C PHE A 78 -16.25 2.11 -13.57
N ARG A 79 -15.83 1.36 -14.60
CA ARG A 79 -16.77 0.79 -15.59
C ARG A 79 -17.74 -0.19 -14.94
N SER A 80 -17.25 -1.04 -14.04
CA SER A 80 -18.08 -2.06 -13.39
C SER A 80 -19.20 -1.48 -12.52
N VAL A 81 -18.98 -0.29 -11.94
CA VAL A 81 -19.98 0.37 -11.11
C VAL A 81 -20.85 1.37 -11.89
N SER A 82 -20.38 1.90 -13.01
CA SER A 82 -21.11 2.92 -13.79
C SER A 82 -22.14 2.37 -14.77
N GLN A 83 -22.12 1.06 -15.07
CA GLN A 83 -23.09 0.43 -15.97
C GLN A 83 -24.55 0.60 -15.51
N GLU A 84 -24.77 0.69 -14.20
CA GLU A 84 -26.10 0.83 -13.59
C GLU A 84 -26.45 2.29 -13.26
N LEU A 85 -25.57 3.25 -13.56
CA LEU A 85 -25.73 4.64 -13.13
C LEU A 85 -26.33 5.56 -14.22
N PRO A 86 -27.24 6.48 -13.86
CA PRO A 86 -27.94 7.34 -14.81
C PRO A 86 -27.03 8.41 -15.42
N LYS A 87 -25.99 8.82 -14.67
CA LYS A 87 -24.97 9.77 -15.11
C LYS A 87 -23.59 9.16 -14.82
N LYS A 88 -22.59 9.68 -15.54
CA LYS A 88 -21.18 9.28 -15.39
C LYS A 88 -20.41 10.39 -14.69
N SER A 89 -20.75 10.72 -13.45
CA SER A 89 -20.05 11.74 -12.67
C SER A 89 -19.23 11.15 -11.52
N ILE A 90 -17.99 11.62 -11.36
CA ILE A 90 -17.04 11.16 -10.34
C ILE A 90 -16.54 12.35 -9.52
N ALA A 91 -16.80 12.34 -8.21
CA ALA A 91 -16.14 13.25 -7.28
C ALA A 91 -14.87 12.60 -6.70
N ILE A 92 -13.70 13.20 -6.95
CA ILE A 92 -12.43 12.75 -6.36
C ILE A 92 -12.20 13.51 -5.06
N LEU A 93 -12.42 12.86 -3.92
CA LEU A 93 -12.35 13.51 -2.61
C LEU A 93 -10.92 13.51 -2.05
N CYS A 94 -10.36 14.69 -1.85
CA CYS A 94 -9.02 14.89 -1.33
C CYS A 94 -9.04 15.55 0.06
N LYS A 95 -7.93 15.48 0.81
CA LYS A 95 -7.85 16.06 2.16
C LYS A 95 -7.89 17.60 2.17
N ARG A 96 -7.22 18.23 1.20
CA ARG A 96 -7.03 19.69 1.06
C ARG A 96 -6.74 20.06 -0.40
N LYS A 97 -6.84 21.35 -0.75
CA LYS A 97 -6.60 21.85 -2.12
C LYS A 97 -5.12 21.81 -2.48
N ASP A 98 -4.26 22.28 -1.56
CA ASP A 98 -2.80 22.33 -1.76
C ASP A 98 -2.15 20.99 -1.37
N GLN A 99 -2.42 19.96 -2.16
CA GLN A 99 -1.80 18.65 -1.98
C GLN A 99 -0.29 18.72 -2.27
N PRO A 100 0.52 17.83 -1.68
CA PRO A 100 1.88 17.60 -2.14
C PRO A 100 1.91 17.38 -3.66
N LEU A 101 2.92 17.92 -4.34
CA LEU A 101 3.00 17.98 -5.81
C LEU A 101 2.80 16.61 -6.49
N ALA A 102 3.31 15.53 -5.88
CA ALA A 102 3.13 14.16 -6.37
C ALA A 102 1.66 13.74 -6.41
N ILE A 103 0.92 14.03 -5.34
CA ILE A 103 -0.52 13.74 -5.22
C ILE A 103 -1.31 14.63 -6.19
N GLU A 104 -0.94 15.89 -6.33
CA GLU A 104 -1.58 16.80 -7.27
C GLU A 104 -1.44 16.34 -8.73
N LYS A 105 -0.26 15.88 -9.13
CA LYS A 105 -0.01 15.31 -10.47
C LYS A 105 -0.88 14.10 -10.75
N GLU A 106 -0.96 13.17 -9.79
CA GLU A 106 -1.85 12.02 -9.83
C GLU A 106 -3.32 12.44 -9.99
N ILE A 107 -3.82 13.38 -9.18
CA ILE A 107 -5.22 13.85 -9.26
C ILE A 107 -5.51 14.47 -10.63
N ARG A 108 -4.64 15.36 -11.12
CA ARG A 108 -4.80 16.01 -12.43
C ARG A 108 -4.78 14.97 -13.56
N TYR A 109 -3.94 13.94 -13.44
CA TYR A 109 -3.91 12.83 -14.36
C TYR A 109 -5.24 12.04 -14.33
N LEU A 110 -5.74 11.70 -13.14
CA LEU A 110 -7.00 10.97 -12.96
C LEU A 110 -8.20 11.72 -13.54
N ILE A 111 -8.31 13.03 -13.30
CA ILE A 111 -9.38 13.87 -13.87
C ILE A 111 -9.38 13.74 -15.40
N LYS A 112 -8.23 14.00 -16.04
CA LYS A 112 -8.09 13.89 -17.50
C LYS A 112 -8.36 12.48 -18.01
N LEU A 113 -7.91 11.46 -17.27
CA LEU A 113 -8.13 10.07 -17.61
C LEU A 113 -9.62 9.73 -17.62
N PHE A 114 -10.36 10.10 -16.57
CA PHE A 114 -11.80 9.85 -16.49
C PHE A 114 -12.59 10.65 -17.52
N GLN A 115 -12.23 11.92 -17.77
CA GLN A 115 -12.84 12.73 -18.82
C GLN A 115 -12.70 12.08 -20.21
N LYS A 116 -11.53 11.51 -20.52
CA LYS A 116 -11.32 10.74 -21.76
C LYS A 116 -12.18 9.48 -21.86
N GLN A 117 -12.63 8.95 -20.73
CA GLN A 117 -13.55 7.80 -20.67
C GLN A 117 -15.03 8.23 -20.64
N GLY A 118 -15.32 9.53 -20.83
CA GLY A 118 -16.67 10.07 -20.88
C GLY A 118 -17.31 10.33 -19.51
N TYR A 119 -16.51 10.40 -18.44
CA TYR A 119 -17.01 10.82 -17.13
C TYR A 119 -16.85 12.33 -16.96
N TYR A 120 -17.82 12.97 -16.32
CA TYR A 120 -17.58 14.23 -15.64
C TYR A 120 -16.78 13.94 -14.37
N SER A 121 -15.63 14.58 -14.18
CA SER A 121 -14.79 14.35 -13.00
C SER A 121 -14.08 15.60 -12.55
N GLU A 122 -14.09 15.82 -11.23
CA GLU A 122 -13.45 16.96 -10.57
C GLU A 122 -12.93 16.57 -9.18
N MET A 123 -12.04 17.40 -8.64
CA MET A 123 -11.50 17.23 -7.29
C MET A 123 -12.23 18.13 -6.31
N TYR A 124 -12.59 17.55 -5.17
CA TYR A 124 -13.24 18.25 -4.07
C TYR A 124 -12.52 17.96 -2.76
N ILE A 125 -12.71 18.86 -1.80
CA ILE A 125 -12.32 18.65 -0.40
C ILE A 125 -13.56 18.68 0.49
N PRO A 126 -13.49 18.22 1.76
CA PRO A 126 -14.67 18.13 2.62
C PRO A 126 -15.45 19.46 2.72
N SER A 127 -14.76 20.61 2.77
CA SER A 127 -15.41 21.92 2.85
C SER A 127 -16.12 22.37 1.57
N ASP A 128 -15.91 21.69 0.44
CA ASP A 128 -16.68 21.93 -0.80
C ASP A 128 -17.94 21.04 -0.87
N CYS A 129 -18.17 20.18 0.13
CA CYS A 129 -19.21 19.15 0.12
C CYS A 129 -20.15 19.27 1.32
N GLU A 130 -21.36 18.74 1.17
CA GLU A 130 -22.32 18.52 2.27
C GLU A 130 -22.94 17.13 2.14
N ILE A 131 -23.41 16.54 3.24
CA ILE A 131 -24.27 15.35 3.17
C ILE A 131 -25.72 15.80 3.30
N ARG A 132 -26.53 15.52 2.28
CA ARG A 132 -27.97 15.83 2.22
C ARG A 132 -28.72 14.57 1.84
N ASN A 133 -29.72 14.18 2.65
CA ASN A 133 -30.52 12.97 2.42
C ASN A 133 -29.64 11.73 2.15
N ASN A 134 -28.65 11.48 3.02
CA ASN A 134 -27.70 10.37 2.90
C ASN A 134 -26.90 10.36 1.58
N ARG A 135 -26.69 11.52 0.97
CA ARG A 135 -25.92 11.67 -0.28
C ARG A 135 -24.94 12.83 -0.19
N LEU A 136 -23.74 12.65 -0.73
CA LEU A 136 -22.78 13.71 -0.97
C LEU A 136 -23.35 14.67 -2.02
N TYR A 137 -23.42 15.93 -1.64
CA TYR A 137 -23.88 17.06 -2.44
C TYR A 137 -22.75 18.09 -2.58
N ILE A 138 -22.59 18.67 -3.77
CA ILE A 138 -21.62 19.74 -4.04
C ILE A 138 -22.40 21.06 -4.20
N PRO A 139 -22.46 21.93 -3.17
CA PRO A 139 -23.34 23.10 -3.18
C PRO A 139 -23.07 24.10 -4.31
N LYS A 140 -21.79 24.33 -4.62
CA LYS A 140 -21.38 25.34 -5.62
C LYS A 140 -21.85 24.99 -7.04
N GLU A 141 -21.97 23.71 -7.33
CA GLU A 141 -22.36 23.19 -8.64
C GLU A 141 -23.79 22.65 -8.66
N ALA A 142 -24.44 22.63 -7.49
CA ALA A 142 -25.78 22.13 -7.28
C ALA A 142 -26.03 20.71 -7.83
N TYR A 143 -25.08 19.78 -7.61
CA TYR A 143 -25.21 18.41 -8.08
C TYR A 143 -24.80 17.34 -7.05
N TYR A 144 -25.25 16.11 -7.32
CA TYR A 144 -24.89 14.90 -6.59
C TYR A 144 -24.05 14.01 -7.52
N PRO A 145 -22.76 13.74 -7.21
CA PRO A 145 -21.96 12.81 -8.01
C PRO A 145 -22.54 11.40 -7.99
N ASP A 146 -22.34 10.59 -9.01
CA ASP A 146 -22.81 9.20 -9.01
C ASP A 146 -21.82 8.27 -8.30
N ILE A 147 -20.52 8.56 -8.49
CA ILE A 147 -19.40 7.81 -7.93
C ILE A 147 -18.53 8.75 -7.11
N ILE A 148 -18.09 8.28 -5.96
CA ILE A 148 -17.13 8.96 -5.12
C ILE A 148 -15.83 8.16 -5.12
N PHE A 149 -14.76 8.76 -5.63
CA PHE A 149 -13.42 8.19 -5.50
C PHE A 149 -12.72 8.82 -4.30
N ARG A 150 -12.61 8.05 -3.22
CA ARG A 150 -12.08 8.55 -1.96
C ARG A 150 -10.54 8.51 -1.94
N ARG A 151 -9.91 9.68 -1.94
CA ARG A 151 -8.47 9.88 -1.64
C ARG A 151 -8.24 10.51 -0.26
N ASN A 152 -9.33 10.81 0.47
CA ASN A 152 -9.33 11.30 1.85
C ASN A 152 -9.79 10.19 2.81
N PHE A 153 -9.02 9.87 3.82
CA PHE A 153 -9.25 8.72 4.69
C PHE A 153 -10.45 8.85 5.66
N SER A 154 -10.98 10.05 5.87
CA SER A 154 -11.98 10.31 6.91
C SER A 154 -13.26 10.98 6.41
N PHE A 155 -13.43 11.15 5.09
CA PHE A 155 -14.61 11.80 4.53
C PHE A 155 -15.10 11.13 3.23
N PRO A 156 -16.43 10.92 3.05
CA PRO A 156 -17.49 11.11 4.05
C PRO A 156 -17.30 10.17 5.24
N SER A 157 -17.68 10.62 6.45
CA SER A 157 -17.55 9.86 7.71
C SER A 157 -18.77 9.00 8.02
N GLU A 158 -19.85 9.17 7.27
CA GLU A 158 -21.10 8.43 7.39
C GLU A 158 -21.38 7.60 6.13
N LYS A 159 -22.21 6.57 6.28
CA LYS A 159 -22.65 5.74 5.16
C LYS A 159 -23.63 6.53 4.29
N ILE A 160 -23.38 6.54 3.00
CA ILE A 160 -24.19 7.25 2.01
C ILE A 160 -24.69 6.29 0.92
N GLU A 161 -25.70 6.70 0.16
CA GLU A 161 -26.31 5.87 -0.88
C GLU A 161 -25.47 5.77 -2.15
N GLN A 162 -24.64 6.77 -2.45
CA GLN A 162 -23.79 6.77 -3.65
C GLN A 162 -22.68 5.72 -3.55
N VAL A 163 -22.24 5.23 -4.70
CA VAL A 163 -21.11 4.30 -4.77
C VAL A 163 -19.83 5.01 -4.32
N VAL A 164 -19.19 4.49 -3.28
CA VAL A 164 -17.86 4.93 -2.83
C VAL A 164 -16.84 3.87 -3.19
N ILE A 165 -15.82 4.24 -3.97
CA ILE A 165 -14.68 3.36 -4.23
C ILE A 165 -13.80 3.33 -2.98
N ASN A 166 -13.70 2.14 -2.37
CA ASN A 166 -13.17 1.88 -1.02
C ASN A 166 -13.90 2.73 0.03
N ASP A 167 -15.00 2.19 0.54
CA ASP A 167 -15.80 2.83 1.59
C ASP A 167 -15.09 2.81 2.97
N LEU A 168 -15.77 3.32 4.00
CA LEU A 168 -15.22 3.38 5.35
C LEU A 168 -14.98 2.00 5.95
N ASP A 169 -15.71 0.97 5.54
CA ASP A 169 -15.59 -0.36 6.10
C ASP A 169 -14.22 -0.95 5.78
N VAL A 170 -13.71 -0.73 4.56
CA VAL A 170 -12.32 -1.04 4.19
C VAL A 170 -11.34 -0.33 5.11
N ARG A 171 -11.60 0.94 5.43
CA ARG A 171 -10.71 1.76 6.25
C ARG A 171 -10.70 1.35 7.71
N LEU A 172 -11.82 0.88 8.26
CA LEU A 172 -11.90 0.39 9.64
C LEU A 172 -10.94 -0.79 9.88
N ILE A 173 -10.67 -1.58 8.83
CA ILE A 173 -9.69 -2.66 8.89
C ILE A 173 -8.29 -2.15 8.55
N THR A 174 -8.12 -1.56 7.37
CA THR A 174 -6.82 -1.22 6.79
C THR A 174 -6.16 0.02 7.38
N GLY A 175 -6.93 0.89 8.04
CA GLY A 175 -6.43 2.06 8.77
C GLY A 175 -5.71 1.73 10.08
N ASN A 176 -5.88 0.51 10.59
CA ASN A 176 -5.22 0.02 11.80
C ASN A 176 -4.34 -1.19 11.42
N LYS A 177 -3.02 -0.98 11.42
CA LYS A 177 -2.07 -2.00 10.98
C LYS A 177 -2.16 -3.27 11.83
N TYR A 178 -2.34 -3.15 13.16
CA TYR A 178 -2.51 -4.31 14.03
C TYR A 178 -3.77 -5.10 13.70
N ASN A 179 -4.90 -4.42 13.51
CA ASN A 179 -6.17 -5.05 13.15
C ASN A 179 -6.06 -5.78 11.81
N THR A 180 -5.40 -5.17 10.83
CA THR A 180 -5.12 -5.81 9.54
C THR A 180 -4.38 -7.13 9.72
N HIS A 181 -3.25 -7.16 10.45
CA HIS A 181 -2.50 -8.39 10.71
C HIS A 181 -3.37 -9.48 11.36
N ARG A 182 -4.23 -9.09 12.31
CA ARG A 182 -5.17 -10.02 12.97
C ARG A 182 -6.20 -10.59 12.00
N VAL A 183 -6.80 -9.76 11.14
CA VAL A 183 -7.73 -10.20 10.11
C VAL A 183 -7.06 -11.19 9.16
N ILE A 184 -5.89 -10.86 8.62
CA ILE A 184 -5.17 -11.75 7.71
C ILE A 184 -4.85 -13.09 8.38
N ASN A 185 -4.37 -13.09 9.63
CA ASN A 185 -4.10 -14.33 10.37
C ASN A 185 -5.36 -15.18 10.58
N LYS A 186 -6.49 -14.55 10.87
CA LYS A 186 -7.77 -15.23 11.10
C LYS A 186 -8.31 -15.89 9.84
N TYR A 187 -8.27 -15.19 8.70
CA TYR A 187 -8.96 -15.62 7.49
C TYR A 187 -8.12 -16.47 6.54
N LEU A 188 -6.78 -16.41 6.62
CA LEU A 188 -5.92 -17.12 5.66
C LEU A 188 -5.29 -18.42 6.14
N ASN A 189 -5.58 -18.88 7.36
CA ASN A 189 -4.96 -20.06 8.00
C ASN A 189 -3.52 -20.27 7.50
N MET A 190 -2.57 -19.52 8.08
CA MET A 190 -1.23 -19.31 7.54
C MET A 190 -0.45 -20.59 7.16
N SER A 191 -0.85 -21.78 7.64
CA SER A 191 -0.33 -23.06 7.17
C SER A 191 -0.61 -23.28 5.67
N GLY A 192 0.44 -23.33 4.85
CA GLY A 192 0.34 -23.61 3.42
C GLY A 192 0.16 -22.39 2.52
N GLN A 193 0.14 -21.18 3.07
CA GLN A 193 0.19 -19.95 2.28
C GLN A 193 1.60 -19.73 1.70
N SER A 194 1.66 -19.04 0.56
CA SER A 194 2.93 -18.70 -0.11
C SER A 194 3.66 -17.50 0.50
N PHE A 195 3.20 -16.99 1.64
CA PHE A 195 3.78 -15.86 2.36
C PHE A 195 3.65 -16.06 3.88
N ARG A 196 4.44 -15.32 4.65
CA ARG A 196 4.30 -15.24 6.11
C ARG A 196 4.01 -13.82 6.59
N GLN A 197 3.65 -13.68 7.86
CA GLN A 197 3.60 -12.39 8.55
C GLN A 197 4.74 -12.32 9.57
N PRO A 198 5.30 -11.14 9.84
CA PRO A 198 6.22 -10.96 10.95
C PRO A 198 5.47 -11.11 12.27
N GLU A 199 6.12 -11.68 13.28
CA GLU A 199 5.57 -11.69 14.65
C GLU A 199 5.29 -10.24 15.09
N THR A 200 4.04 -9.94 15.46
CA THR A 200 3.56 -8.56 15.63
C THR A 200 2.76 -8.41 16.92
N TYR A 201 3.10 -7.39 17.70
CA TYR A 201 2.45 -7.04 18.95
C TYR A 201 2.04 -5.55 18.96
N LEU A 202 0.99 -5.24 19.74
CA LEU A 202 0.53 -3.87 19.96
C LEU A 202 0.99 -3.40 21.35
N ALA A 203 1.47 -2.17 21.43
CA ALA A 203 1.82 -1.48 22.66
C ALA A 203 1.00 -0.18 22.75
N ALA A 204 0.23 -0.03 23.83
CA ALA A 204 -0.59 1.15 24.07
C ALA A 204 0.19 2.28 24.79
N ASN A 205 1.36 1.97 25.35
CA ASN A 205 2.20 2.92 26.08
C ASN A 205 3.68 2.50 26.07
N SER A 206 4.56 3.42 26.49
CA SER A 206 6.01 3.19 26.51
C SER A 206 6.44 1.99 27.35
N LYS A 207 5.75 1.71 28.47
CA LYS A 207 6.10 0.59 29.35
C LYS A 207 5.87 -0.75 28.67
N GLU A 208 4.71 -0.91 28.03
CA GLU A 208 4.39 -2.10 27.22
C GLU A 208 5.34 -2.26 26.05
N LEU A 209 5.64 -1.16 25.34
CA LEU A 209 6.59 -1.16 24.24
C LEU A 209 7.96 -1.71 24.67
N LEU A 210 8.53 -1.17 25.76
CA LEU A 210 9.80 -1.60 26.30
C LEU A 210 9.78 -3.07 26.71
N HIS A 211 8.68 -3.52 27.33
CA HIS A 211 8.52 -4.93 27.71
C HIS A 211 8.53 -5.86 26.48
N ILE A 212 7.82 -5.50 25.42
CA ILE A 212 7.76 -6.30 24.19
C ILE A 212 9.13 -6.30 23.48
N ILE A 213 9.83 -5.16 23.43
CA ILE A 213 11.21 -5.09 22.89
C ILE A 213 12.14 -6.03 23.67
N GLN A 214 12.09 -5.99 25.01
CA GLN A 214 12.87 -6.88 25.86
C GLN A 214 12.53 -8.36 25.62
N MET A 215 11.27 -8.67 25.38
CA MET A 215 10.85 -10.03 25.01
C MET A 215 11.50 -10.50 23.71
N PHE A 216 11.51 -9.71 22.63
CA PHE A 216 12.24 -10.06 21.40
C PHE A 216 13.74 -10.25 21.66
N HIS A 217 14.36 -9.31 22.39
CA HIS A 217 15.79 -9.38 22.72
C HIS A 217 16.14 -10.61 23.56
N SER A 218 15.26 -11.03 24.47
CA SER A 218 15.44 -12.24 25.29
C SER A 218 15.43 -13.53 24.48
N ARG A 219 14.80 -13.52 23.29
CA ARG A 219 14.75 -14.63 22.34
C ARG A 219 15.85 -14.60 21.30
N GLY A 220 16.77 -13.63 21.35
CA GLY A 220 17.81 -13.51 20.34
C GLY A 220 17.38 -12.78 19.05
N GLN A 221 16.26 -12.05 19.09
CA GLN A 221 15.65 -11.46 17.90
C GLN A 221 15.75 -9.94 17.91
N ASP A 222 15.97 -9.34 16.74
CA ASP A 222 15.82 -7.91 16.53
C ASP A 222 14.34 -7.57 16.29
N CYS A 223 13.93 -6.35 16.64
CA CYS A 223 12.59 -5.86 16.34
C CYS A 223 12.59 -4.43 15.80
N ILE A 224 11.51 -4.09 15.11
CA ILE A 224 11.20 -2.73 14.66
C ILE A 224 9.96 -2.23 15.38
N THR A 225 9.80 -0.91 15.44
CA THR A 225 8.57 -0.28 15.89
C THR A 225 8.01 0.64 14.84
N LYS A 226 6.69 0.72 14.73
CA LYS A 226 6.00 1.67 13.85
C LYS A 226 4.70 2.13 14.48
N PRO A 227 4.25 3.37 14.24
CA PRO A 227 2.95 3.81 14.74
C PRO A 227 1.81 3.02 14.07
N ASN A 228 0.77 2.70 14.84
CA ASN A 228 -0.32 1.85 14.39
C ASN A 228 -1.15 2.51 13.27
N THR A 229 -1.41 3.82 13.38
CA THR A 229 -2.31 4.57 12.48
C THR A 229 -1.62 5.59 11.59
N SER A 230 -0.37 5.99 11.88
CA SER A 230 0.37 6.97 11.05
C SER A 230 1.01 6.36 9.79
N TYR A 231 1.36 7.24 8.85
CA TYR A 231 1.99 6.92 7.56
C TYR A 231 3.25 7.78 7.35
N GLY A 232 4.11 7.39 6.41
CA GLY A 232 5.25 8.25 6.00
C GLY A 232 6.59 7.93 6.64
N GLY A 233 6.68 6.91 7.50
CA GLY A 233 7.93 6.47 8.13
C GLY A 233 8.33 7.23 9.39
N GLU A 234 7.59 8.29 9.77
CA GLU A 234 7.76 8.95 11.08
C GLU A 234 7.43 7.97 12.22
N GLY A 235 8.19 8.04 13.31
CA GLY A 235 8.07 7.12 14.45
C GLY A 235 8.61 5.71 14.21
N PHE A 236 9.25 5.45 13.07
CA PHE A 236 9.90 4.17 12.82
C PHE A 236 11.17 3.99 13.69
N GLY A 237 11.23 2.88 14.43
CA GLY A 237 12.34 2.54 15.33
C GLY A 237 12.94 1.19 14.98
N VAL A 238 14.23 1.02 15.25
CA VAL A 238 14.97 -0.23 15.00
C VAL A 238 15.77 -0.58 16.25
N PHE A 239 15.46 -1.74 16.83
CA PHE A 239 15.98 -2.18 18.11
C PHE A 239 16.75 -3.48 17.94
N LEU A 240 18.08 -3.36 17.92
CA LEU A 240 19.00 -4.47 17.69
C LEU A 240 19.45 -5.08 19.02
N GLN A 241 19.45 -6.42 19.12
CA GLN A 241 19.74 -7.12 20.38
C GLN A 241 21.16 -6.85 20.90
N ASN A 242 22.16 -6.87 20.01
CA ASN A 242 23.59 -6.93 20.38
C ASN A 242 24.34 -5.60 20.18
N LYS A 243 23.64 -4.46 20.26
CA LYS A 243 24.28 -3.14 20.17
C LYS A 243 24.06 -2.31 21.41
N ASP A 244 25.15 -1.83 21.98
CA ASP A 244 25.14 -0.75 22.97
C ASP A 244 24.81 0.58 22.28
N ASN A 245 23.55 0.71 21.88
CA ASN A 245 23.00 1.82 21.12
C ASN A 245 22.24 2.78 22.04
N SER A 246 22.68 2.95 23.29
CA SER A 246 21.93 3.69 24.32
C SER A 246 21.53 5.12 23.89
N PHE A 247 22.31 5.77 23.02
CA PHE A 247 21.98 7.08 22.47
C PHE A 247 20.89 7.04 21.37
N GLU A 248 21.05 6.20 20.34
CA GLU A 248 20.04 6.05 19.28
C GLU A 248 18.71 5.53 19.85
N TYR A 249 18.81 4.60 20.80
CA TYR A 249 17.67 4.09 21.55
C TYR A 249 16.92 5.21 22.28
N LYS A 250 17.64 6.08 23.02
CA LYS A 250 17.05 7.22 23.71
C LYS A 250 16.37 8.18 22.74
N GLN A 251 16.96 8.47 21.58
CA GLN A 251 16.34 9.34 20.58
C GLN A 251 15.05 8.74 20.02
N GLN A 252 15.07 7.46 19.66
CA GLN A 252 13.88 6.76 19.18
C GLN A 252 12.78 6.77 20.23
N MET A 253 13.11 6.46 21.49
CA MET A 253 12.14 6.48 22.59
C MET A 253 11.55 7.88 22.83
N GLN A 254 12.33 8.95 22.71
CA GLN A 254 11.80 10.32 22.82
C GLN A 254 10.79 10.66 21.73
N ILE A 255 11.02 10.20 20.50
CA ILE A 255 10.05 10.37 19.40
C ILE A 255 8.77 9.58 19.75
N ILE A 256 8.93 8.30 20.09
CA ILE A 256 7.81 7.41 20.40
C ILE A 256 6.97 7.94 21.58
N GLU A 257 7.60 8.46 22.63
CA GLU A 257 6.92 9.09 23.77
C GLU A 257 6.06 10.30 23.37
N LYS A 258 6.46 11.08 22.36
CA LYS A 258 5.63 12.18 21.85
C LYS A 258 4.37 11.65 21.17
N HIS A 259 4.47 10.55 20.45
CA HIS A 259 3.31 9.91 19.83
C HIS A 259 2.36 9.30 20.87
N PHE A 260 2.88 8.63 21.90
CA PHE A 260 2.04 8.13 22.99
C PHE A 260 1.29 9.25 23.73
N LYS A 261 1.91 10.43 23.91
CA LYS A 261 1.23 11.61 24.46
C LYS A 261 0.05 12.09 23.61
N ASN A 262 0.05 11.77 22.32
CA ASN A 262 -1.05 12.03 21.39
C ASN A 262 -2.02 10.84 21.27
N HIS A 263 -1.98 9.90 22.22
CA HIS A 263 -2.82 8.69 22.26
C HIS A 263 -2.63 7.75 21.07
N GLU A 264 -1.47 7.80 20.41
CA GLU A 264 -1.15 6.87 19.33
C GLU A 264 -0.52 5.58 19.88
N GLU A 265 -1.02 4.44 19.41
CA GLU A 265 -0.48 3.12 19.74
C GLU A 265 0.68 2.75 18.80
N TYR A 266 1.53 1.83 19.25
CA TYR A 266 2.68 1.35 18.49
C TYR A 266 2.58 -0.14 18.21
N LEU A 267 3.02 -0.51 17.01
CA LEU A 267 3.36 -1.88 16.69
C LEU A 267 4.81 -2.15 17.04
N VAL A 268 5.08 -3.30 17.64
CA VAL A 268 6.41 -3.90 17.72
C VAL A 268 6.38 -5.15 16.85
N GLN A 269 7.27 -5.22 15.86
CA GLN A 269 7.32 -6.33 14.91
C GLN A 269 8.70 -6.95 14.86
N GLU A 270 8.76 -8.26 14.62
CA GLU A 270 9.98 -8.96 14.20
C GLU A 270 10.68 -8.18 13.09
N LYS A 271 11.97 -7.93 13.23
CA LYS A 271 12.77 -7.36 12.14
C LYS A 271 13.03 -8.44 11.10
N VAL A 272 12.34 -8.35 9.96
CA VAL A 272 12.53 -9.26 8.83
C VAL A 272 13.94 -9.10 8.25
N ASP A 273 14.67 -10.21 8.12
CA ASP A 273 15.96 -10.25 7.43
C ASP A 273 15.75 -10.32 5.91
N ALA A 274 15.39 -9.16 5.36
CA ALA A 274 15.06 -9.02 3.96
C ALA A 274 16.25 -9.29 3.03
N ALA A 275 15.93 -9.85 1.86
CA ALA A 275 16.74 -9.85 0.66
C ALA A 275 17.18 -8.42 0.31
N LEU A 276 18.40 -8.32 -0.22
CA LEU A 276 19.01 -7.05 -0.56
C LEU A 276 19.05 -6.85 -2.07
N PHE A 277 18.86 -5.62 -2.49
CA PHE A 277 18.98 -5.17 -3.86
C PHE A 277 20.42 -4.77 -4.16
N ASP A 278 21.10 -5.55 -5.00
CA ASP A 278 22.43 -5.20 -5.50
C ASP A 278 22.28 -4.15 -6.60
N SER A 279 22.75 -2.93 -6.36
CA SER A 279 22.70 -1.85 -7.35
C SER A 279 23.98 -1.81 -8.20
N ASN A 280 23.89 -1.27 -9.42
CA ASN A 280 25.04 -1.04 -10.31
C ASN A 280 26.18 -0.22 -9.70
N ASP A 281 25.93 0.56 -8.65
CA ASP A 281 26.99 1.29 -7.92
C ASP A 281 27.82 0.38 -6.99
N GLY A 282 27.58 -0.93 -7.03
CA GLY A 282 28.29 -1.94 -6.23
C GLY A 282 27.83 -2.00 -4.78
N LYS A 283 26.73 -1.33 -4.43
CA LYS A 283 26.19 -1.28 -3.07
C LYS A 283 24.87 -2.03 -2.96
N GLN A 284 24.54 -2.41 -1.73
CA GLN A 284 23.33 -3.15 -1.41
C GLN A 284 22.32 -2.24 -0.74
N TYR A 285 21.06 -2.34 -1.15
CA TYR A 285 19.95 -1.53 -0.64
C TYR A 285 18.84 -2.44 -0.11
N CYS A 286 18.10 -1.98 0.90
CA CYS A 286 16.83 -2.62 1.22
C CYS A 286 15.81 -2.23 0.16
N PHE A 287 14.92 -3.15 -0.17
CA PHE A 287 13.83 -2.90 -1.08
C PHE A 287 12.55 -3.56 -0.60
N ASP A 288 11.42 -3.04 -1.07
CA ASP A 288 10.11 -3.64 -0.90
C ASP A 288 9.37 -3.68 -2.24
N LEU A 289 8.28 -4.45 -2.23
CA LEU A 289 7.39 -4.61 -3.37
C LEU A 289 5.98 -4.26 -2.95
N ARG A 290 5.35 -3.34 -3.67
CA ARG A 290 3.95 -2.96 -3.54
C ARG A 290 3.17 -3.58 -4.68
N ILE A 291 2.25 -4.49 -4.36
CA ILE A 291 1.40 -5.19 -5.32
C ILE A 291 0.04 -4.52 -5.37
N MET A 292 -0.39 -4.03 -6.53
CA MET A 292 -1.72 -3.47 -6.72
C MET A 292 -2.73 -4.58 -7.04
N VAL A 293 -3.86 -4.55 -6.35
CA VAL A 293 -4.96 -5.51 -6.52
C VAL A 293 -6.24 -4.72 -6.69
N TYR A 294 -6.87 -4.84 -7.87
CA TYR A 294 -8.08 -4.11 -8.24
C TYR A 294 -9.23 -5.08 -8.42
N ASN A 295 -10.37 -4.83 -7.76
CA ASN A 295 -11.49 -5.77 -7.71
C ASN A 295 -11.05 -7.22 -7.40
N GLY A 296 -10.13 -7.39 -6.44
CA GLY A 296 -9.63 -8.70 -6.01
C GLY A 296 -8.66 -9.40 -6.96
N VAL A 297 -8.24 -8.77 -8.07
CA VAL A 297 -7.27 -9.35 -9.01
C VAL A 297 -6.01 -8.48 -9.14
N PHE A 298 -4.86 -9.11 -9.35
CA PHE A 298 -3.60 -8.42 -9.58
C PHE A 298 -3.69 -7.45 -10.76
N ALA A 299 -3.26 -6.22 -10.52
CA ALA A 299 -3.26 -5.13 -11.48
C ALA A 299 -1.87 -4.62 -11.82
N GLY A 300 -0.90 -4.80 -10.94
CA GLY A 300 0.48 -4.40 -11.21
C GLY A 300 1.35 -4.47 -9.96
N ILE A 301 2.57 -4.00 -10.10
CA ILE A 301 3.61 -4.03 -9.08
C ILE A 301 4.51 -2.79 -9.18
N GLU A 302 4.86 -2.28 -8.02
CA GLU A 302 5.83 -1.21 -7.80
C GLU A 302 6.95 -1.75 -6.91
N GLY A 303 8.22 -1.54 -7.30
CA GLY A 303 9.36 -1.81 -6.44
C GLY A 303 9.91 -0.50 -5.92
N ARG A 304 10.38 -0.47 -4.68
CA ARG A 304 11.02 0.71 -4.10
C ARG A 304 12.25 0.28 -3.32
N ARG A 305 13.28 1.11 -3.32
CA ARG A 305 14.50 0.86 -2.53
C ARG A 305 14.84 2.04 -1.63
N SER A 306 15.55 1.74 -0.55
CA SER A 306 15.99 2.74 0.43
C SER A 306 16.85 3.83 -0.21
N SER A 307 16.83 5.04 0.35
CA SER A 307 17.66 6.15 -0.14
C SER A 307 19.15 5.86 0.04
N ASN A 308 19.49 5.25 1.16
CA ASN A 308 20.87 4.96 1.56
C ASN A 308 21.17 3.46 1.43
N PRO A 309 22.39 3.11 0.98
CA PRO A 309 22.84 1.73 0.99
C PRO A 309 22.98 1.23 2.43
N LEU A 310 23.00 -0.08 2.59
CA LEU A 310 23.36 -0.71 3.85
C LEU A 310 24.87 -0.54 4.09
N SER A 311 25.21 0.13 5.19
CA SER A 311 26.61 0.28 5.61
C SER A 311 27.04 -0.91 6.48
N LYS A 312 28.29 -1.37 6.33
CA LYS A 312 28.85 -2.41 7.21
C LYS A 312 28.86 -1.87 8.66
N GLY A 313 28.17 -2.57 9.57
CA GLY A 313 28.21 -2.29 11.01
C GLY A 313 27.15 -1.33 11.56
N ARG A 314 26.50 -0.49 10.74
CA ARG A 314 25.33 0.32 11.16
C ARG A 314 24.19 0.21 10.15
N GLN A 315 23.13 -0.49 10.54
CA GLN A 315 21.82 -0.33 9.92
C GLN A 315 21.22 0.95 10.50
N ALA A 316 21.50 2.10 9.89
CA ALA A 316 20.74 3.29 10.18
C ALA A 316 19.27 3.01 9.79
N ALA A 317 18.31 3.46 10.59
CA ALA A 317 16.89 3.29 10.29
C ALA A 317 16.54 3.75 8.85
N ASN A 318 17.20 4.82 8.38
CA ASN A 318 17.04 5.36 7.03
C ASN A 318 17.48 4.40 5.90
N SER A 319 18.38 3.45 6.17
CA SER A 319 18.76 2.42 5.19
C SER A 319 17.73 1.29 5.07
N LEU A 320 16.77 1.21 6.01
CA LEU A 320 15.68 0.22 6.00
C LEU A 320 14.35 0.80 5.49
N VAL A 321 14.24 2.13 5.43
CA VAL A 321 13.02 2.82 4.97
C VAL A 321 13.08 3.03 3.46
N THR A 322 12.14 2.43 2.74
CA THR A 322 11.96 2.48 1.27
C THR A 322 11.02 3.60 0.81
N ASN A 323 10.42 4.33 1.74
CA ASN A 323 9.42 5.35 1.43
C ASN A 323 10.02 6.48 0.57
N ILE A 324 9.35 6.79 -0.55
CA ILE A 324 9.74 7.87 -1.47
C ILE A 324 9.79 9.23 -0.75
N ASN A 325 8.87 9.48 0.18
CA ASN A 325 8.86 10.73 0.96
C ASN A 325 10.09 10.86 1.88
N SER A 326 10.78 9.76 2.16
CA SER A 326 12.03 9.71 2.93
C SER A 326 13.28 9.62 2.03
N GLY A 327 13.13 9.91 0.74
CA GLY A 327 14.19 9.86 -0.27
C GLY A 327 14.40 8.49 -0.92
N GLY A 328 13.52 7.51 -0.66
CA GLY A 328 13.53 6.23 -1.38
C GLY A 328 13.35 6.43 -2.89
N MET A 329 13.78 5.46 -3.69
CA MET A 329 13.71 5.54 -5.15
C MET A 329 12.88 4.41 -5.73
N ASP A 330 12.17 4.73 -6.81
CA ASP A 330 11.36 3.77 -7.57
C ASP A 330 12.25 2.82 -8.38
N LEU A 331 11.86 1.55 -8.39
CA LEU A 331 12.44 0.51 -9.23
C LEU A 331 11.46 0.17 -10.37
N LEU A 332 11.99 -0.02 -11.57
CA LEU A 332 11.24 -0.77 -12.59
C LEU A 332 11.22 -2.23 -12.20
N VAL A 333 10.04 -2.83 -12.20
CA VAL A 333 9.88 -4.25 -11.92
C VAL A 333 9.46 -4.96 -13.19
N MET A 334 10.16 -6.04 -13.54
CA MET A 334 9.86 -6.89 -14.69
C MET A 334 9.87 -8.35 -14.25
N GLN A 335 9.17 -9.21 -14.99
CA GLN A 335 9.24 -10.65 -14.78
C GLN A 335 10.25 -11.27 -15.74
N GLY A 336 11.07 -12.18 -15.25
CA GLY A 336 12.02 -12.95 -16.04
C GLY A 336 11.75 -14.46 -16.02
N THR A 337 12.55 -15.19 -16.80
CA THR A 337 12.51 -16.65 -16.87
C THR A 337 12.99 -17.31 -15.56
N GLU A 338 12.72 -18.60 -15.39
CA GLU A 338 13.05 -19.35 -14.17
C GLU A 338 14.56 -19.51 -13.89
N GLU A 339 15.41 -19.30 -14.91
CA GLU A 339 16.87 -19.41 -14.82
C GLU A 339 17.53 -18.27 -14.01
N ILE A 340 16.76 -17.24 -13.65
CA ILE A 340 17.24 -16.12 -12.84
C ILE A 340 17.07 -16.51 -11.36
N VAL A 341 18.07 -16.19 -10.54
CA VAL A 341 17.92 -16.12 -9.07
C VAL A 341 16.59 -15.42 -8.71
N PRO A 342 15.97 -15.71 -7.55
CA PRO A 342 14.59 -15.27 -7.25
C PRO A 342 14.29 -13.82 -7.64
N TYR A 343 15.30 -12.96 -7.50
CA TYR A 343 15.35 -11.66 -8.14
C TYR A 343 16.78 -11.28 -8.59
N SER A 344 16.90 -10.34 -9.53
CA SER A 344 18.19 -9.75 -9.95
C SER A 344 18.03 -8.29 -10.36
N SER A 345 19.11 -7.51 -10.36
CA SER A 345 19.13 -6.16 -10.92
C SER A 345 19.76 -6.12 -12.32
N GLN A 346 19.30 -5.21 -13.18
CA GLN A 346 19.96 -4.89 -14.45
C GLN A 346 19.98 -3.40 -14.74
N THR A 347 21.08 -2.88 -15.30
CA THR A 347 21.17 -1.48 -15.71
C THR A 347 20.14 -1.11 -16.77
N LEU A 348 19.44 -0.01 -16.50
CA LEU A 348 18.60 0.73 -17.40
C LEU A 348 19.49 1.56 -18.34
N LEU A 349 19.81 1.00 -19.51
CA LEU A 349 20.45 1.75 -20.59
C LEU A 349 19.38 2.57 -21.32
N THR A 350 18.98 3.71 -20.77
CA THR A 350 18.19 4.70 -21.52
C THR A 350 19.14 5.70 -22.16
N GLN A 351 19.31 5.61 -23.49
CA GLN A 351 20.04 6.59 -24.29
C GLN A 351 19.25 7.90 -24.53
N ASP A 352 18.05 8.06 -23.97
CA ASP A 352 17.24 9.27 -24.16
C ASP A 352 17.25 10.14 -22.91
N GLU A 353 18.18 11.10 -22.90
CA GLU A 353 18.10 12.32 -22.12
C GLU A 353 16.81 13.07 -22.53
N LYS A 354 15.97 13.41 -21.54
CA LYS A 354 14.65 14.07 -21.65
C LYS A 354 13.45 13.14 -21.83
N SER A 355 13.21 12.25 -20.86
CA SER A 355 11.81 11.95 -20.53
C SER A 355 11.33 12.99 -19.51
N SER A 356 10.21 13.65 -19.80
CA SER A 356 9.55 14.71 -19.02
C SER A 356 8.93 14.20 -17.71
N ILE A 357 9.55 13.18 -17.13
CA ILE A 357 9.10 12.47 -15.95
C ILE A 357 9.77 13.12 -14.74
N SER A 358 8.99 13.81 -13.93
CA SER A 358 9.47 14.52 -12.74
C SER A 358 9.66 13.60 -11.52
N PHE A 359 9.95 12.31 -11.72
CA PHE A 359 10.13 11.36 -10.62
C PHE A 359 11.35 10.48 -10.90
N ASP A 360 12.17 10.29 -9.87
CA ASP A 360 13.44 9.61 -9.98
C ASP A 360 13.24 8.08 -9.98
N ILE A 361 13.50 7.47 -11.13
CA ILE A 361 13.57 6.02 -11.28
C ILE A 361 15.03 5.62 -11.18
N ASP A 362 15.30 4.59 -10.39
CA ASP A 362 16.63 4.02 -10.29
C ASP A 362 17.12 3.53 -11.67
N SER A 363 18.43 3.65 -11.91
CA SER A 363 19.06 3.14 -13.14
C SER A 363 19.14 1.61 -13.17
N ASN A 364 18.52 0.91 -12.23
CA ASN A 364 18.42 -0.54 -12.18
C ASN A 364 16.96 -1.01 -12.34
N ILE A 365 16.80 -2.20 -12.93
CA ILE A 365 15.54 -2.92 -13.07
C ILE A 365 15.55 -4.10 -12.10
N LEU A 366 14.54 -4.22 -11.26
CA LEU A 366 14.29 -5.40 -10.44
C LEU A 366 13.57 -6.46 -11.27
N ILE A 367 14.23 -7.59 -11.52
CA ILE A 367 13.67 -8.72 -12.25
C ILE A 367 13.24 -9.75 -11.22
N LEU A 368 11.98 -10.16 -11.25
CA LEU A 368 11.46 -11.27 -10.44
C LEU A 368 11.33 -12.51 -11.31
N ASN A 369 11.78 -13.66 -10.83
CA ASN A 369 11.50 -14.90 -11.57
C ASN A 369 10.00 -15.24 -11.49
N THR A 370 9.53 -16.07 -12.44
CA THR A 370 8.11 -16.42 -12.57
C THR A 370 7.53 -17.03 -11.30
N LYS A 371 8.30 -17.85 -10.57
CA LYS A 371 7.86 -18.47 -9.32
C LYS A 371 7.61 -17.43 -8.22
N LEU A 372 8.54 -16.51 -7.98
CA LEU A 372 8.41 -15.46 -6.97
C LEU A 372 7.29 -14.48 -7.34
N PHE A 373 7.21 -14.06 -8.61
CA PHE A 373 6.15 -13.19 -9.08
C PHE A 373 4.76 -13.80 -8.83
N ASN A 374 4.55 -15.06 -9.20
CA ASN A 374 3.28 -15.74 -8.97
C ASN A 374 2.96 -15.90 -7.48
N LYS A 375 3.96 -16.20 -6.63
CA LYS A 375 3.77 -16.22 -5.18
C LYS A 375 3.27 -14.87 -4.65
N LEU A 376 3.90 -13.77 -5.04
CA LEU A 376 3.51 -12.42 -4.63
C LEU A 376 2.10 -12.07 -5.11
N LYS A 377 1.82 -12.34 -6.39
CA LYS A 377 0.51 -12.14 -7.01
C LYS A 377 -0.60 -12.83 -6.21
N TYR A 378 -0.50 -14.13 -6.02
CA TYR A 378 -1.55 -14.90 -5.34
C TYR A 378 -1.65 -14.55 -3.85
N SER A 379 -0.53 -14.23 -3.19
CA SER A 379 -0.54 -13.78 -1.80
C SER A 379 -1.29 -12.45 -1.66
N ALA A 380 -1.05 -11.49 -2.55
CA ALA A 380 -1.72 -10.20 -2.53
C ALA A 380 -3.24 -10.32 -2.76
N GLU A 381 -3.64 -11.13 -3.75
CA GLU A 381 -5.06 -11.40 -4.04
C GLU A 381 -5.75 -12.06 -2.84
N ALA A 382 -5.10 -13.04 -2.20
CA ALA A 382 -5.62 -13.71 -1.01
C ALA A 382 -5.77 -12.75 0.19
N ILE A 383 -4.80 -11.86 0.41
CA ILE A 383 -4.84 -10.84 1.48
C ILE A 383 -6.02 -9.90 1.28
N VAL A 384 -6.22 -9.38 0.07
CA VAL A 384 -7.35 -8.47 -0.22
C VAL A 384 -8.69 -9.20 -0.05
N LYS A 385 -8.78 -10.44 -0.52
CA LYS A 385 -9.97 -11.28 -0.31
C LYS A 385 -10.27 -11.49 1.19
N ALA A 386 -9.26 -11.73 2.01
CA ALA A 386 -9.44 -11.89 3.46
C ALA A 386 -9.98 -10.62 4.13
N VAL A 387 -9.53 -9.43 3.69
CA VAL A 387 -10.09 -8.16 4.16
C VAL A 387 -11.54 -8.00 3.72
N ASP A 388 -11.87 -8.28 2.45
CA ASP A 388 -13.25 -8.25 1.93
C ASP A 388 -14.18 -9.19 2.72
N GLU A 389 -13.72 -10.41 3.01
CA GLU A 389 -14.48 -11.37 3.83
C GLU A 389 -14.70 -10.86 5.26
N ALA A 390 -13.68 -10.25 5.89
CA ALA A 390 -13.82 -9.69 7.22
C ALA A 390 -14.84 -8.55 7.29
N ILE A 391 -14.89 -7.69 6.27
CA ILE A 391 -15.91 -6.64 6.14
C ILE A 391 -17.31 -7.26 6.12
N TYR A 392 -17.50 -8.32 5.34
CA TYR A 392 -18.79 -8.97 5.17
C TYR A 392 -19.26 -9.74 6.42
N PHE A 393 -18.35 -10.45 7.09
CA PHE A 393 -18.72 -11.36 8.17
C PHE A 393 -18.68 -10.76 9.57
N GLU A 394 -17.91 -9.71 9.81
CA GLU A 394 -17.75 -9.16 11.16
C GLU A 394 -18.72 -8.00 11.50
N ASP A 395 -19.55 -7.58 10.54
CA ASP A 395 -20.52 -6.47 10.67
C ASP A 395 -19.92 -5.31 11.48
N TYR A 396 -18.73 -4.86 11.07
CA TYR A 396 -17.91 -3.85 11.76
C TYR A 396 -18.65 -2.53 11.97
N THR A 397 -19.70 -2.29 11.18
CA THR A 397 -20.67 -1.20 11.25
C THR A 397 -21.41 -1.13 12.59
N ALA A 398 -21.68 -2.26 13.27
CA ALA A 398 -22.44 -2.28 14.52
C ALA A 398 -21.59 -2.05 15.79
N LYS A 399 -20.25 -2.04 15.68
CA LYS A 399 -19.33 -1.91 16.83
C LYS A 399 -18.58 -0.58 16.90
N SER A 400 -18.47 0.18 15.81
CA SER A 400 -17.86 1.52 15.85
C SER A 400 -18.71 2.55 16.60
N GLU A 401 -20.03 2.35 16.72
CA GLU A 401 -20.89 3.19 17.58
C GLU A 401 -20.65 2.98 19.09
N ARG A 402 -19.99 1.90 19.50
CA ARG A 402 -19.71 1.61 20.92
C ARG A 402 -18.34 2.05 21.40
N ASN A 403 -17.40 2.26 20.49
CA ASN A 403 -16.07 2.79 20.80
C ASN A 403 -16.02 4.20 20.21
N GLY A 404 -16.18 5.22 21.04
CA GLY A 404 -16.16 6.64 20.68
C GLY A 404 -14.83 7.12 20.09
N CYS A 405 -14.41 6.54 18.96
CA CYS A 405 -13.40 7.06 18.07
C CYS A 405 -14.03 8.21 17.29
N LYS A 406 -13.89 9.43 17.81
CA LYS A 406 -13.74 10.59 16.93
C LYS A 406 -12.42 10.40 16.18
N VAL A 407 -12.50 10.10 14.89
CA VAL A 407 -11.37 10.13 13.94
C VAL A 407 -11.27 11.50 13.31
#